data_AF-A0A9C9YT16-F1
#
_entry.id   AF-A0A9C9YT16-F1
#
_cell.length_a   1.000
_cell.length_b   1.000
_cell.length_c   1.000
_cell.angle_alpha   90.00
_cell.angle_beta   90.00
_cell.angle_gamma   90.00
#
_symmetry.space_group_name_H-M   'P 1'
#
loop_
_entity.id
_entity.type
_entity.pdbx_description
1 polymer ?
#
loop_
_entity_poly.entity_id
_entity_poly.type
_entity_poly.pdbx_seq_one_letter_code
_entity_poly.pdbx_strand_id
1 'polypeptide(L)'
;MNFPVPEPRSDKDARPPVFRRRLMFLLLSGFLAAPALHAEQGCPAGSRPTGDNLVVNGDFSSGGLAPWTSDSPLQAANQVPGDNGVAIITGNMTNGGAINQHPFPGDRANGVAPVDTWLYSNGNVNLGPVTYLSQEISGLTAGETYVVSGYYSSTITPPGFEQDPNVEVTVDGVTVFGPEVALEDAPDAPWSRFEGTFTASGATATLALIDNTVGTTGDDLATTAISLKQCAPITAAAIEVTPASLTFPDTTEGTESDVLQVTISNPGTGPLTLDGITLDGADAGDFVIDAPDCGDTLDAGADCPVFAKFVPTGTGPKTATIAIASSEGDITVPLTGNGVATPVGSLAIDPATYTFPRTAPGSTSDPRIVTVTNNGPGPLSLTDITTDPTDFVVSGGSCATGDVLAADSNCTVEVSFAPTIEGAQTGSLTVATDNGSGSVTLFGFGGADPVGILIADPSGALFDDTIVGATGNSLTFTFTNNGSAPVTL
;
A
#
# COMPACT_ATOMS: atom_id res chain seq x y z
N MET A 1 -18.25 -24.40 61.16
CA MET A 1 -17.50 -23.40 61.95
C MET A 1 -17.15 -22.27 61.00
N ASN A 2 -17.23 -21.05 61.53
CA ASN A 2 -17.04 -19.76 60.87
C ASN A 2 -15.81 -19.64 59.95
N PHE A 3 -15.98 -18.80 58.93
CA PHE A 3 -14.95 -18.15 58.10
C PHE A 3 -13.77 -17.57 58.90
N PRO A 4 -12.64 -17.35 58.21
CA PRO A 4 -12.17 -15.97 58.12
C PRO A 4 -12.00 -15.50 56.67
N VAL A 5 -12.41 -14.25 56.46
CA VAL A 5 -12.15 -13.42 55.29
C VAL A 5 -10.70 -12.91 55.35
N PRO A 6 -9.99 -12.80 54.22
CA PRO A 6 -8.98 -11.76 54.05
C PRO A 6 -9.41 -10.74 53.00
N GLU A 7 -9.35 -9.47 53.40
CA GLU A 7 -9.48 -8.27 52.56
C GLU A 7 -8.30 -8.10 51.57
N PRO A 8 -8.45 -7.25 50.53
CA PRO A 8 -7.66 -7.32 49.30
C PRO A 8 -6.31 -6.58 49.42
N ARG A 9 -5.26 -7.15 48.81
CA ARG A 9 -4.05 -6.39 48.46
C ARG A 9 -4.20 -5.77 47.08
N SER A 10 -4.08 -4.45 47.04
CA SER A 10 -3.77 -3.64 45.87
C SER A 10 -2.41 -4.05 45.32
N ASP A 11 -2.36 -4.47 44.06
CA ASP A 11 -1.17 -4.29 43.23
C ASP A 11 -1.56 -3.66 41.90
N LYS A 12 -0.89 -2.53 41.65
CA LYS A 12 -0.86 -1.77 40.41
C LYS A 12 -0.05 -2.53 39.36
N ASP A 13 -0.27 -2.14 38.11
CA ASP A 13 0.63 -2.30 36.96
C ASP A 13 0.78 -3.70 36.35
N ALA A 14 -0.13 -4.02 35.43
CA ALA A 14 0.20 -4.65 34.15
C ALA A 14 -1.01 -4.55 33.19
N ARG A 15 -0.98 -3.63 32.22
CA ARG A 15 -1.91 -3.67 31.07
C ARG A 15 -1.33 -4.58 29.99
N PRO A 16 -2.10 -5.51 29.41
CA PRO A 16 -1.68 -6.28 28.24
C PRO A 16 -1.80 -5.44 26.96
N PRO A 17 -1.02 -5.75 25.90
CA PRO A 17 -1.03 -4.98 24.66
C PRO A 17 -2.33 -5.22 23.88
N VAL A 18 -3.03 -4.14 23.55
CA VAL A 18 -4.26 -4.17 22.75
C VAL A 18 -3.86 -4.16 21.27
N PHE A 19 -3.80 -5.35 20.66
CA PHE A 19 -3.91 -5.49 19.21
C PHE A 19 -5.36 -5.17 18.81
N ARG A 20 -5.65 -3.95 18.35
CA ARG A 20 -6.93 -3.65 17.70
C ARG A 20 -6.89 -4.17 16.26
N ARG A 21 -7.36 -5.40 16.05
CA ARG A 21 -7.91 -5.85 14.77
C ARG A 21 -9.15 -5.00 14.47
N ARG A 22 -9.14 -4.22 13.39
CA ARG A 22 -10.36 -3.59 12.87
C ARG A 22 -11.21 -4.68 12.21
N LEU A 23 -12.31 -5.03 12.86
CA LEU A 23 -13.38 -5.84 12.31
C LEU A 23 -14.28 -4.92 11.47
N MET A 24 -14.29 -5.14 10.16
CA MET A 24 -15.11 -4.43 9.18
C MET A 24 -16.56 -4.91 9.30
N PHE A 25 -17.41 -4.11 9.95
CA PHE A 25 -18.86 -4.29 9.92
C PHE A 25 -19.43 -3.41 8.80
N LEU A 26 -19.96 -4.06 7.75
CA LEU A 26 -20.84 -3.43 6.77
C LEU A 26 -22.10 -2.92 7.48
N LEU A 27 -22.24 -1.61 7.58
CA LEU A 27 -23.51 -0.94 7.84
C LEU A 27 -23.89 -0.13 6.60
N LEU A 28 -24.91 -0.64 5.92
CA LEU A 28 -25.62 0.01 4.83
C LEU A 28 -26.43 1.17 5.43
N SER A 29 -25.88 2.36 5.44
CA SER A 29 -26.60 3.60 5.76
C SER A 29 -26.00 4.72 4.92
N GLY A 30 -26.85 5.36 4.11
CA GLY A 30 -26.48 6.37 3.13
C GLY A 30 -25.55 7.43 3.69
N PHE A 31 -24.30 7.38 3.26
CA PHE A 31 -23.42 8.52 3.30
C PHE A 31 -23.82 9.42 2.15
N LEU A 32 -24.50 10.51 2.49
CA LEU A 32 -24.17 11.80 1.87
C LEU A 32 -22.65 11.91 1.99
N ALA A 33 -21.94 11.71 0.87
CA ALA A 33 -20.55 12.09 0.80
C ALA A 33 -20.48 13.53 1.30
N ALA A 34 -19.76 13.75 2.40
CA ALA A 34 -19.27 15.08 2.70
C ALA A 34 -18.59 15.57 1.41
N PRO A 35 -18.89 16.77 0.91
CA PRO A 35 -18.14 17.28 -0.22
C PRO A 35 -16.68 17.25 0.21
N ALA A 36 -15.84 16.57 -0.57
CA ALA A 36 -14.41 16.76 -0.49
C ALA A 36 -14.20 18.28 -0.55
N LEU A 37 -13.71 18.84 0.54
CA LEU A 37 -13.60 20.27 0.74
C LEU A 37 -12.36 20.78 0.02
N HIS A 38 -12.26 20.52 -1.28
CA HIS A 38 -11.28 21.09 -2.20
C HIS A 38 -11.95 21.24 -3.56
N ALA A 39 -12.87 22.20 -3.65
CA ALA A 39 -13.08 22.85 -4.94
C ALA A 39 -11.80 23.66 -5.20
N GLU A 40 -11.06 23.30 -6.25
CA GLU A 40 -9.96 24.11 -6.79
C GLU A 40 -10.48 25.56 -6.91
N GLN A 41 -10.05 26.45 -6.00
CA GLN A 41 -10.47 27.85 -6.04
C GLN A 41 -9.54 28.61 -6.97
N GLY A 42 -9.62 28.26 -8.26
CA GLY A 42 -9.05 29.07 -9.33
C GLY A 42 -9.75 30.41 -9.43
N CYS A 43 -9.53 31.09 -10.55
CA CYS A 43 -10.31 32.28 -10.86
C CYS A 43 -11.83 31.99 -10.81
N PRO A 44 -12.67 32.98 -10.46
CA PRO A 44 -14.12 32.80 -10.45
C PRO A 44 -14.63 32.20 -11.77
N ALA A 45 -15.65 31.35 -11.71
CA ALA A 45 -16.27 30.75 -12.89
C ALA A 45 -16.56 31.82 -13.97
N GLY A 46 -16.20 31.54 -15.22
CA GLY A 46 -16.27 32.55 -16.29
C GLY A 46 -14.99 33.38 -16.49
N SER A 47 -13.95 33.16 -15.70
CA SER A 47 -12.69 33.90 -15.76
C SER A 47 -11.48 32.98 -15.62
N ARG A 48 -10.33 33.42 -16.15
CA ARG A 48 -9.06 32.68 -16.05
C ARG A 48 -7.90 33.60 -15.64
N PRO A 49 -6.80 33.05 -15.12
CA PRO A 49 -5.60 33.84 -14.86
C PRO A 49 -5.04 34.40 -16.17
N THR A 50 -4.77 35.70 -16.22
CA THR A 50 -4.22 36.40 -17.38
C THR A 50 -3.14 37.40 -16.98
N GLY A 51 -2.44 37.92 -18.00
CA GLY A 51 -1.37 38.88 -17.81
C GLY A 51 -0.08 38.26 -17.27
N ASP A 52 0.87 39.14 -16.99
CA ASP A 52 2.14 38.77 -16.38
C ASP A 52 1.94 38.43 -14.90
N ASN A 53 2.83 37.58 -14.37
CA ASN A 53 2.88 37.35 -12.93
C ASN A 53 3.27 38.65 -12.22
N LEU A 54 2.43 39.13 -11.30
CA LEU A 54 2.67 40.37 -10.55
C LEU A 54 3.60 40.16 -9.35
N VAL A 55 3.80 38.90 -8.96
CA VAL A 55 4.82 38.54 -7.98
C VAL A 55 6.17 38.42 -8.68
N VAL A 56 7.17 39.07 -8.10
CA VAL A 56 8.54 38.99 -8.59
C VAL A 56 9.23 37.99 -7.68
N ASN A 57 9.39 36.75 -8.14
CA ASN A 57 9.94 35.67 -7.33
C ASN A 57 11.46 35.78 -7.03
N GLY A 58 12.06 36.93 -7.36
CA GLY A 58 13.51 37.12 -7.31
C GLY A 58 14.26 36.26 -8.31
N ASP A 59 15.59 36.32 -8.23
CA ASP A 59 16.49 35.43 -8.96
C ASP A 59 16.95 34.32 -8.02
N PHE A 60 16.23 33.20 -8.05
CA PHE A 60 16.57 32.00 -7.30
C PHE A 60 17.98 31.45 -7.62
N SER A 61 18.68 31.98 -8.63
CA SER A 61 20.03 31.55 -9.00
C SER A 61 21.18 32.41 -8.47
N SER A 62 20.92 33.64 -8.00
CA SER A 62 21.97 34.56 -7.51
C SER A 62 21.91 34.84 -5.99
N GLY A 63 21.09 34.08 -5.26
CA GLY A 63 21.03 34.12 -3.79
C GLY A 63 20.34 35.36 -3.22
N GLY A 64 19.57 36.08 -4.03
CA GLY A 64 18.78 37.24 -3.59
C GLY A 64 17.29 36.97 -3.70
N LEU A 65 16.59 37.01 -2.57
CA LEU A 65 15.12 36.95 -2.53
C LEU A 65 14.46 38.30 -2.88
N ALA A 66 15.22 39.33 -3.26
CA ALA A 66 14.65 40.62 -3.63
C ALA A 66 13.67 40.49 -4.83
N PRO A 67 12.48 41.10 -4.78
CA PRO A 67 11.99 42.10 -3.83
C PRO A 67 11.28 41.56 -2.57
N TRP A 68 11.33 40.26 -2.29
CA TRP A 68 10.79 39.71 -1.05
C TRP A 68 11.61 40.17 0.15
N THR A 69 10.90 40.59 1.19
CA THR A 69 11.42 40.77 2.55
C THR A 69 11.07 39.54 3.37
N SER A 70 11.85 39.29 4.41
CA SER A 70 11.60 38.20 5.35
C SER A 70 11.68 38.78 6.76
N ASP A 71 10.76 38.40 7.64
CA ASP A 71 10.91 38.70 9.08
C ASP A 71 12.00 37.82 9.72
N SER A 72 12.45 36.81 8.98
CA SER A 72 13.56 35.92 9.26
C SER A 72 14.86 36.44 8.61
N PRO A 73 16.03 36.31 9.27
CA PRO A 73 17.30 36.67 8.64
C PRO A 73 17.53 35.84 7.37
N LEU A 74 17.62 36.52 6.22
CA LEU A 74 17.95 35.90 4.94
C LEU A 74 19.33 35.26 5.01
N GLN A 75 19.42 33.96 4.69
CA GLN A 75 20.68 33.21 4.63
C GLN A 75 21.11 32.94 3.18
N ALA A 76 22.36 32.50 3.01
CA ALA A 76 22.94 32.24 1.69
C ALA A 76 22.29 31.04 0.98
N ALA A 77 22.31 31.05 -0.36
CA ALA A 77 21.81 29.94 -1.17
C ALA A 77 22.52 28.62 -0.87
N ASN A 78 21.77 27.51 -0.92
CA ASN A 78 22.20 26.14 -0.67
C ASN A 78 22.80 25.92 0.72
N GLN A 79 22.43 26.74 1.71
CA GLN A 79 22.78 26.53 3.10
C GLN A 79 21.53 26.16 3.89
N VAL A 80 21.70 25.32 4.90
CA VAL A 80 20.65 25.09 5.91
C VAL A 80 20.72 26.26 6.90
N PRO A 81 19.79 27.22 6.87
CA PRO A 81 19.71 28.29 7.84
C PRO A 81 19.52 27.72 9.26
N GLY A 82 20.00 28.45 10.26
CA GLY A 82 19.56 28.22 11.65
C GLY A 82 18.09 28.60 11.81
N ASP A 83 17.55 28.30 12.99
CA ASP A 83 16.14 28.56 13.34
C ASP A 83 15.70 29.97 12.95
N ASN A 84 14.48 30.07 12.41
CA ASN A 84 13.86 31.28 11.90
C ASN A 84 14.65 31.88 10.73
N GLY A 85 15.30 31.07 9.92
CA GLY A 85 16.00 31.53 8.74
C GLY A 85 15.40 30.95 7.47
N VAL A 86 15.60 31.67 6.37
CA VAL A 86 15.18 31.24 5.04
C VAL A 86 16.38 31.13 4.12
N ALA A 87 16.35 30.16 3.20
CA ALA A 87 17.37 29.99 2.18
C ALA A 87 16.77 29.51 0.86
N ILE A 88 17.48 29.78 -0.23
CA ILE A 88 17.14 29.26 -1.55
C ILE A 88 17.93 27.98 -1.79
N ILE A 89 17.27 26.90 -2.15
CA ILE A 89 17.87 25.60 -2.37
C ILE A 89 17.72 25.20 -3.84
N THR A 90 18.83 24.75 -4.44
CA THR A 90 18.90 24.18 -5.78
C THR A 90 19.23 22.70 -5.70
N GLY A 91 18.46 21.87 -6.39
CA GLY A 91 18.61 20.42 -6.36
C GLY A 91 18.08 19.80 -5.06
N ASN A 92 18.60 18.63 -4.76
CA ASN A 92 18.27 17.87 -3.56
C ASN A 92 18.91 18.49 -2.31
N MET A 93 18.19 18.48 -1.20
CA MET A 93 18.74 18.82 0.12
C MET A 93 18.60 17.64 1.07
N THR A 94 19.73 17.26 1.66
CA THR A 94 19.79 16.28 2.74
C THR A 94 20.65 16.81 3.88
N ASN A 95 20.16 16.77 5.11
CA ASN A 95 20.94 17.18 6.29
C ASN A 95 20.89 16.11 7.39
N GLY A 96 21.91 15.25 7.45
CA GLY A 96 22.06 14.27 8.54
C GLY A 96 20.90 13.27 8.69
N GLY A 97 20.00 13.20 7.71
CA GLY A 97 18.78 12.41 7.76
C GLY A 97 17.57 13.11 8.38
N ALA A 98 17.71 14.35 8.88
CA ALA A 98 16.62 15.14 9.47
C ALA A 98 15.85 15.96 8.42
N ILE A 99 16.56 16.50 7.42
CA ILE A 99 15.97 17.15 6.25
C ILE A 99 16.17 16.23 5.06
N ASN A 100 15.11 15.98 4.30
CA ASN A 100 15.14 15.28 3.02
C ASN A 100 14.10 15.90 2.08
N GLN A 101 14.57 16.66 1.09
CA GLN A 101 13.68 17.28 0.11
C GLN A 101 14.25 17.27 -1.30
N HIS A 102 13.35 17.14 -2.27
CA HIS A 102 13.64 17.07 -3.70
C HIS A 102 13.08 18.28 -4.47
N PRO A 103 13.66 18.60 -5.64
CA PRO A 103 13.10 19.54 -6.59
C PRO A 103 11.62 19.33 -6.87
N PHE A 104 10.91 20.42 -7.16
CA PHE A 104 9.52 20.34 -7.59
C PHE A 104 9.43 19.64 -8.96
N PRO A 105 8.73 18.49 -9.05
CA PRO A 105 8.68 17.71 -10.28
C PRO A 105 7.84 18.35 -11.40
N GLY A 106 7.20 19.50 -11.12
CA GLY A 106 6.23 20.11 -12.01
C GLY A 106 4.82 19.65 -11.69
N ASP A 107 3.83 20.42 -12.15
CA ASP A 107 2.44 20.02 -12.15
C ASP A 107 1.90 20.16 -13.57
N ARG A 108 1.85 19.01 -14.26
CA ARG A 108 1.37 18.96 -15.64
C ARG A 108 -0.11 19.30 -15.75
N ALA A 109 -0.92 18.98 -14.73
CA ALA A 109 -2.34 19.29 -14.72
C ALA A 109 -2.59 20.79 -14.70
N ASN A 110 -1.74 21.53 -13.99
CA ASN A 110 -1.79 23.00 -13.92
C ASN A 110 -0.84 23.71 -14.90
N GLY A 111 -0.19 22.98 -15.82
CA GLY A 111 0.76 23.55 -16.79
C GLY A 111 2.02 24.18 -16.16
N VAL A 112 2.38 23.78 -14.94
CA VAL A 112 3.54 24.29 -14.22
C VAL A 112 4.75 23.39 -14.50
N ALA A 113 5.81 23.96 -15.06
CA ALA A 113 7.04 23.22 -15.37
C ALA A 113 7.78 22.78 -14.09
N PRO A 114 8.54 21.67 -14.14
CA PRO A 114 9.47 21.31 -13.07
C PRO A 114 10.44 22.47 -12.78
N VAL A 115 10.75 22.67 -11.51
CA VAL A 115 11.78 23.64 -11.09
C VAL A 115 12.78 22.96 -10.17
N ASP A 116 14.05 23.20 -10.47
CA ASP A 116 15.18 22.69 -9.68
C ASP A 116 15.49 23.56 -8.47
N THR A 117 14.77 24.68 -8.29
CA THR A 117 15.03 25.64 -7.24
C THR A 117 13.78 25.96 -6.44
N TRP A 118 13.94 26.01 -5.12
CA TRP A 118 12.85 26.18 -4.16
C TRP A 118 13.34 26.95 -2.92
N LEU A 119 12.40 27.52 -2.17
CA LEU A 119 12.66 28.19 -0.91
C LEU A 119 12.54 27.19 0.25
N TYR A 120 13.52 27.18 1.14
CA TYR A 120 13.47 26.49 2.44
C TYR A 120 13.27 27.52 3.56
N SER A 121 12.29 27.27 4.42
CA SER A 121 12.03 28.01 5.65
C SER A 121 12.25 27.08 6.84
N ASN A 122 13.19 27.43 7.72
CA ASN A 122 13.39 26.74 8.99
C ASN A 122 12.50 27.40 10.05
N GLY A 123 11.31 26.84 10.26
CA GLY A 123 10.20 27.44 11.00
C GLY A 123 10.36 27.42 12.51
N ASN A 124 11.39 26.78 13.06
CA ASN A 124 11.49 26.42 14.48
C ASN A 124 11.50 27.62 15.48
N VAL A 125 10.33 28.21 15.76
CA VAL A 125 10.13 29.35 16.67
C VAL A 125 9.50 29.01 18.03
N ASN A 126 10.05 29.62 19.08
CA ASN A 126 9.40 29.73 20.40
C ASN A 126 8.37 30.87 20.53
N LEU A 127 8.10 31.64 19.46
CA LEU A 127 7.59 33.02 19.58
C LEU A 127 6.27 33.35 18.83
N GLY A 128 5.59 32.36 18.24
CA GLY A 128 4.32 32.56 17.51
C GLY A 128 4.52 32.60 15.98
N PRO A 129 3.45 32.81 15.18
CA PRO A 129 3.49 32.74 13.72
C PRO A 129 4.61 33.58 13.08
N VAL A 130 5.23 33.05 12.03
CA VAL A 130 6.37 33.67 11.34
C VAL A 130 6.02 33.98 9.90
N THR A 131 6.11 35.26 9.52
CA THR A 131 6.11 35.67 8.11
C THR A 131 7.49 35.42 7.52
N TYR A 132 7.67 34.26 6.90
CA TYR A 132 8.98 33.89 6.35
C TYR A 132 9.25 34.60 5.01
N LEU A 133 8.21 35.04 4.30
CA LEU A 133 8.35 35.92 3.13
C LEU A 133 7.19 36.91 3.03
N SER A 134 7.49 38.14 2.62
CA SER A 134 6.50 39.13 2.20
C SER A 134 6.97 39.95 1.00
N GLN A 135 6.06 40.41 0.17
CA GLN A 135 6.37 41.28 -0.95
C GLN A 135 5.29 42.35 -1.09
N GLU A 136 5.70 43.61 -1.26
CA GLU A 136 4.80 44.62 -1.82
C GLU A 136 4.60 44.31 -3.31
N ILE A 137 3.35 44.10 -3.68
CA ILE A 137 2.92 43.89 -5.05
C ILE A 137 2.41 45.21 -5.58
N SER A 138 2.75 45.53 -6.82
CA SER A 138 2.26 46.71 -7.53
C SER A 138 1.65 46.32 -8.88
N GLY A 139 0.85 47.21 -9.46
CA GLY A 139 0.18 46.96 -10.73
C GLY A 139 -1.18 46.25 -10.58
N LEU A 140 -1.72 46.20 -9.36
CA LEU A 140 -3.09 45.74 -9.12
C LEU A 140 -4.08 46.79 -9.63
N THR A 141 -5.27 46.34 -10.03
CA THR A 141 -6.39 47.21 -10.39
C THR A 141 -7.49 47.05 -9.34
N ALA A 142 -7.85 48.15 -8.67
CA ALA A 142 -8.86 48.11 -7.62
C ALA A 142 -10.21 47.58 -8.15
N GLY A 143 -10.80 46.62 -7.45
CA GLY A 143 -12.04 45.95 -7.82
C GLY A 143 -11.88 44.71 -8.70
N GLU A 144 -10.67 44.46 -9.23
CA GLU A 144 -10.38 43.25 -10.00
C GLU A 144 -10.00 42.08 -9.08
N THR A 145 -10.38 40.86 -9.48
CA THR A 145 -10.04 39.63 -8.76
C THR A 145 -8.70 39.10 -9.23
N TYR A 146 -7.90 38.62 -8.29
CA TYR A 146 -6.61 37.99 -8.53
C TYR A 146 -6.59 36.62 -7.88
N VAL A 147 -5.91 35.68 -8.52
CA VAL A 147 -5.60 34.38 -7.94
C VAL A 147 -4.12 34.35 -7.57
N VAL A 148 -3.83 33.85 -6.37
CA VAL A 148 -2.49 33.51 -5.91
C VAL A 148 -2.36 32.00 -5.81
N SER A 149 -1.27 31.44 -6.31
CA SER A 149 -1.01 30.00 -6.24
C SER A 149 0.47 29.68 -6.16
N GLY A 150 0.79 28.50 -5.62
CA GLY A 150 2.14 27.97 -5.48
C GLY A 150 2.10 26.55 -4.93
N TYR A 151 3.27 25.98 -4.64
CA TYR A 151 3.38 24.66 -4.03
C TYR A 151 4.26 24.71 -2.79
N TYR A 152 3.94 23.86 -1.84
CA TYR A 152 4.62 23.75 -0.57
C TYR A 152 4.78 22.28 -0.14
N SER A 153 5.73 21.99 0.74
CA SER A 153 6.02 20.63 1.20
C SER A 153 6.70 20.66 2.55
N SER A 154 6.44 19.66 3.40
CA SER A 154 7.29 19.41 4.56
C SER A 154 8.67 18.93 4.07
N THR A 155 9.72 19.29 4.78
CA THR A 155 11.11 18.97 4.39
C THR A 155 11.81 17.98 5.34
N ILE A 156 11.13 17.53 6.40
CA ILE A 156 11.72 16.76 7.51
C ILE A 156 11.36 15.26 7.46
N THR A 157 12.22 14.36 7.99
CA THR A 157 11.92 12.91 8.18
C THR A 157 12.79 12.20 9.26
N PRO A 158 12.37 11.12 9.99
CA PRO A 158 11.03 10.50 10.12
C PRO A 158 10.57 10.28 11.61
N PRO A 159 9.43 9.58 11.87
CA PRO A 159 8.37 10.02 12.79
C PRO A 159 8.70 9.93 14.29
N GLY A 160 8.26 10.92 15.07
CA GLY A 160 8.11 10.77 16.52
C GLY A 160 8.24 12.03 17.38
N PHE A 161 8.68 13.16 16.83
CA PHE A 161 8.92 14.37 17.63
C PHE A 161 8.61 15.72 16.94
N GLU A 162 7.99 15.74 15.77
CA GLU A 162 7.96 16.92 14.89
C GLU A 162 6.52 17.38 14.60
N GLN A 163 6.33 18.70 14.44
CA GLN A 163 5.03 19.33 14.22
C GLN A 163 4.86 19.65 12.74
N ASP A 164 3.71 19.32 12.16
CA ASP A 164 3.41 19.65 10.77
C ASP A 164 3.45 21.19 10.55
N PRO A 165 4.04 21.68 9.43
CA PRO A 165 3.99 23.10 9.10
C PRO A 165 2.55 23.55 8.88
N ASN A 166 2.23 24.78 9.29
CA ASN A 166 0.88 25.33 9.21
C ASN A 166 0.86 26.56 8.29
N VAL A 167 0.73 26.29 6.99
CA VAL A 167 0.91 27.30 5.95
C VAL A 167 -0.31 28.20 5.83
N GLU A 168 -0.08 29.51 5.80
CA GLU A 168 -1.07 30.52 5.50
C GLU A 168 -0.53 31.52 4.48
N VAL A 169 -1.39 31.92 3.54
CA VAL A 169 -1.12 33.00 2.59
C VAL A 169 -2.07 34.13 2.90
N THR A 170 -1.54 35.35 3.06
CA THR A 170 -2.35 36.55 3.29
C THR A 170 -2.06 37.62 2.25
N VAL A 171 -3.07 38.43 1.95
CA VAL A 171 -2.95 39.66 1.15
C VAL A 171 -3.53 40.81 1.96
N ASP A 172 -2.73 41.86 2.20
CA ASP A 172 -3.05 42.96 3.12
C ASP A 172 -3.48 42.46 4.52
N GLY A 173 -2.90 41.34 4.97
CA GLY A 173 -3.22 40.69 6.25
C GLY A 173 -4.54 39.93 6.26
N VAL A 174 -5.24 39.80 5.13
CA VAL A 174 -6.42 38.96 4.97
C VAL A 174 -6.01 37.61 4.43
N THR A 175 -6.37 36.53 5.12
CA THR A 175 -6.14 35.15 4.69
C THR A 175 -6.82 34.86 3.36
N VAL A 176 -6.05 34.40 2.37
CA VAL A 176 -6.54 33.96 1.06
C VAL A 176 -6.36 32.45 0.86
N PHE A 177 -5.47 31.83 1.63
CA PHE A 177 -5.29 30.38 1.73
C PHE A 177 -4.80 30.01 3.14
N GLY A 178 -5.16 28.82 3.62
CA GLY A 178 -4.82 28.34 4.97
C GLY A 178 -5.64 28.99 6.09
N PRO A 179 -5.26 28.81 7.37
CA PRO A 179 -4.20 27.91 7.85
C PRO A 179 -4.55 26.43 7.62
N GLU A 180 -3.60 25.63 7.12
CA GLU A 180 -3.75 24.19 6.85
C GLU A 180 -2.61 23.37 7.48
N VAL A 181 -2.95 22.26 8.15
CA VAL A 181 -2.05 21.50 9.07
C VAL A 181 -1.59 20.15 8.48
N ALA A 182 -1.94 19.79 7.24
CA ALA A 182 -1.81 18.39 6.80
C ALA A 182 -0.80 18.21 5.66
N LEU A 183 0.50 18.15 5.98
CA LEU A 183 1.48 17.51 5.11
C LEU A 183 1.91 16.23 5.80
N GLU A 184 1.54 15.07 5.27
CA GLU A 184 1.95 13.79 5.88
C GLU A 184 3.48 13.71 5.97
N ASP A 185 4.00 13.41 7.16
CA ASP A 185 5.41 13.09 7.44
C ASP A 185 5.88 11.89 6.60
N ALA A 186 6.32 12.14 5.38
CA ALA A 186 6.89 11.15 4.50
C ALA A 186 8.26 11.62 3.99
N PRO A 187 9.26 10.71 3.90
CA PRO A 187 10.45 11.01 3.12
C PRO A 187 9.98 11.27 1.70
N ASP A 188 10.36 12.42 1.14
CA ASP A 188 9.93 12.86 -0.19
C ASP A 188 8.45 13.28 -0.22
N ALA A 189 7.98 13.94 0.86
CA ALA A 189 6.61 14.44 0.96
C ALA A 189 6.16 15.11 -0.35
N PRO A 190 5.01 14.72 -0.91
CA PRO A 190 4.58 15.26 -2.18
C PRO A 190 4.33 16.76 -2.03
N TRP A 191 4.81 17.53 -3.01
CA TRP A 191 4.48 18.94 -3.12
C TRP A 191 2.97 19.12 -3.19
N SER A 192 2.43 19.85 -2.22
CA SER A 192 1.02 20.21 -2.13
C SER A 192 0.80 21.58 -2.74
N ARG A 193 -0.31 21.75 -3.47
CA ARG A 193 -0.66 23.02 -4.10
C ARG A 193 -1.43 23.88 -3.12
N PHE A 194 -1.08 25.15 -3.03
CA PHE A 194 -1.93 26.15 -2.41
C PHE A 194 -2.52 27.09 -3.47
N GLU A 195 -3.75 27.55 -3.25
CA GLU A 195 -4.40 28.52 -4.11
C GLU A 195 -5.45 29.32 -3.35
N GLY A 196 -5.52 30.62 -3.63
CA GLY A 196 -6.47 31.54 -3.03
C GLY A 196 -6.83 32.67 -3.97
N THR A 197 -8.00 33.28 -3.77
CA THR A 197 -8.41 34.47 -4.53
C THR A 197 -8.65 35.66 -3.62
N PHE A 198 -8.40 36.87 -4.15
CA PHE A 198 -8.76 38.12 -3.48
C PHE A 198 -9.18 39.17 -4.50
N THR A 199 -9.95 40.16 -4.04
CA THR A 199 -10.27 41.35 -4.84
C THR A 199 -9.38 42.50 -4.38
N ALA A 200 -8.63 43.09 -5.31
CA ALA A 200 -7.70 44.16 -4.96
C ALA A 200 -8.46 45.40 -4.47
N SER A 201 -8.03 45.95 -3.32
CA SER A 201 -8.60 47.17 -2.75
C SER A 201 -8.00 48.45 -3.32
N GLY A 202 -6.81 48.35 -3.93
CA GLY A 202 -6.00 49.45 -4.45
C GLY A 202 -5.01 49.01 -5.53
N ALA A 203 -4.04 49.87 -5.83
CA ALA A 203 -3.02 49.61 -6.85
C ALA A 203 -1.83 48.75 -6.36
N THR A 204 -1.76 48.55 -5.05
CA THR A 204 -0.72 47.82 -4.35
C THR A 204 -1.34 46.96 -3.26
N ALA A 205 -0.70 45.85 -2.91
CA ALA A 205 -1.05 45.02 -1.76
C ALA A 205 0.21 44.35 -1.22
N THR A 206 0.18 43.94 0.05
CA THR A 206 1.27 43.14 0.65
C THR A 206 0.88 41.68 0.65
N LEU A 207 1.57 40.86 -0.14
CA LEU A 207 1.48 39.40 -0.07
C LEU A 207 2.42 38.90 1.03
N ALA A 208 1.95 37.99 1.88
CA ALA A 208 2.76 37.36 2.90
C ALA A 208 2.50 35.85 2.96
N LEU A 209 3.60 35.10 3.11
CA LEU A 209 3.63 33.67 3.38
C LEU A 209 4.00 33.47 4.84
N ILE A 210 3.16 32.73 5.55
CA ILE A 210 3.22 32.60 7.00
C ILE A 210 3.26 31.12 7.35
N ASP A 211 4.15 30.77 8.27
CA ASP A 211 4.08 29.53 9.01
C ASP A 211 3.49 29.83 10.40
N ASN A 212 2.33 29.26 10.67
CA ASN A 212 1.59 29.44 11.91
C ASN A 212 1.97 28.39 12.97
N THR A 213 2.83 27.42 12.66
CA THR A 213 3.26 26.43 13.64
C THR A 213 4.12 27.08 14.71
N VAL A 214 3.97 26.61 15.95
CA VAL A 214 4.70 27.13 17.11
C VAL A 214 5.41 25.97 17.77
N GLY A 215 6.73 25.94 17.67
CA GLY A 215 7.51 24.80 18.12
C GLY A 215 9.01 25.03 18.05
N THR A 216 9.76 24.21 18.77
CA THR A 216 11.23 24.23 18.71
C THR A 216 11.80 23.19 17.74
N THR A 217 10.94 22.38 17.12
CA THR A 217 11.31 21.25 16.27
C THR A 217 10.18 20.91 15.29
N GLY A 218 10.47 20.85 13.99
CA GLY A 218 9.75 19.99 13.05
C GLY A 218 8.92 20.64 11.95
N ASP A 219 8.83 21.96 11.86
CA ASP A 219 7.91 22.68 10.96
C ASP A 219 8.60 23.23 9.69
N ASP A 220 9.73 22.65 9.30
CA ASP A 220 10.50 23.14 8.16
C ASP A 220 9.75 22.97 6.83
N LEU A 221 9.60 24.08 6.12
CA LEU A 221 8.74 24.21 4.96
C LEU A 221 9.53 24.48 3.68
N ALA A 222 9.20 23.78 2.60
CA ALA A 222 9.60 24.13 1.24
C ALA A 222 8.48 24.91 0.54
N THR A 223 8.83 25.89 -0.31
CA THR A 223 7.86 26.60 -1.18
C THR A 223 8.46 26.84 -2.57
N THR A 224 7.66 26.70 -3.63
CA THR A 224 8.06 27.04 -5.01
C THR A 224 7.97 28.55 -5.26
N ALA A 225 8.24 28.97 -6.50
CA ALA A 225 7.80 30.29 -6.97
C ALA A 225 6.27 30.45 -6.83
N ILE A 226 5.84 31.67 -6.51
CA ILE A 226 4.45 32.08 -6.37
C ILE A 226 3.96 32.74 -7.65
N SER A 227 2.76 32.36 -8.09
CA SER A 227 2.03 33.02 -9.15
C SER A 227 0.96 33.90 -8.54
N LEU A 228 0.88 35.17 -8.97
CA LEU A 228 -0.25 36.06 -8.73
C LEU A 228 -0.64 36.71 -10.04
N LYS A 229 -1.85 36.39 -10.51
CA LYS A 229 -2.35 36.85 -11.81
C LYS A 229 -3.76 37.37 -11.70
N GLN A 230 -4.10 38.32 -12.55
CA GLN A 230 -5.46 38.85 -12.63
C GLN A 230 -6.39 37.81 -13.24
N CYS A 231 -7.55 37.61 -12.63
CA CYS A 231 -8.64 36.88 -13.22
C CYS A 231 -9.37 37.78 -14.23
N ALA A 232 -9.23 37.47 -15.52
CA ALA A 232 -9.95 38.19 -16.57
C ALA A 232 -11.10 37.33 -17.12
N PRO A 233 -12.25 37.94 -17.45
CA PRO A 233 -13.37 37.23 -18.07
C PRO A 233 -12.96 36.51 -19.36
N ILE A 234 -13.42 35.28 -19.53
CA ILE A 234 -13.27 34.51 -20.76
C ILE A 234 -14.39 34.93 -21.72
N THR A 235 -14.09 35.85 -22.62
CA THR A 235 -15.10 36.52 -23.46
C THR A 235 -15.50 35.76 -24.73
N ALA A 236 -15.01 34.53 -24.90
CA ALA A 236 -15.30 33.63 -26.02
C ALA A 236 -15.62 32.22 -25.47
N ALA A 237 -15.79 31.22 -26.34
CA ALA A 237 -15.76 29.83 -25.89
C ALA A 237 -14.39 29.49 -25.31
N ALA A 238 -14.34 28.53 -24.40
CA ALA A 238 -13.10 27.96 -23.90
C ALA A 238 -13.30 26.48 -23.62
N ILE A 239 -12.20 25.75 -23.55
CA ILE A 239 -12.20 24.34 -23.20
C ILE A 239 -11.17 24.12 -22.09
N GLU A 240 -11.61 23.48 -21.02
CA GLU A 240 -10.76 23.00 -19.93
C GLU A 240 -11.10 21.53 -19.68
N VAL A 241 -10.10 20.72 -19.28
CA VAL A 241 -10.27 19.28 -19.05
C VAL A 241 -9.58 18.88 -17.76
N THR A 242 -10.35 18.35 -16.81
CA THR A 242 -9.86 18.02 -15.46
C THR A 242 -10.27 16.61 -15.05
N PRO A 243 -9.35 15.76 -14.56
CA PRO A 243 -7.90 15.95 -14.54
C PRO A 243 -7.28 15.90 -15.95
N ALA A 244 -6.08 16.48 -16.12
CA ALA A 244 -5.40 16.51 -17.41
C ALA A 244 -4.83 15.16 -17.88
N SER A 245 -4.85 14.14 -17.03
CA SER A 245 -4.43 12.76 -17.34
C SER A 245 -5.14 11.76 -16.42
N LEU A 246 -5.29 10.52 -16.87
CA LEU A 246 -5.79 9.41 -16.06
C LEU A 246 -4.73 8.33 -15.91
N THR A 247 -4.55 7.86 -14.68
CA THR A 247 -3.70 6.69 -14.36
C THR A 247 -4.57 5.65 -13.71
N PHE A 248 -4.73 4.52 -14.39
CA PHE A 248 -5.50 3.38 -13.93
C PHE A 248 -4.67 2.50 -13.00
N PRO A 249 -5.30 1.86 -12.00
CA PRO A 249 -4.63 0.90 -11.15
C PRO A 249 -4.17 -0.33 -11.95
N ASP A 250 -3.24 -1.10 -11.36
CA ASP A 250 -2.86 -2.42 -11.86
C ASP A 250 -4.12 -3.27 -12.08
N THR A 251 -4.33 -3.71 -13.31
CA THR A 251 -5.53 -4.43 -13.72
C THR A 251 -5.13 -5.76 -14.32
N THR A 252 -5.78 -6.83 -13.88
CA THR A 252 -5.46 -8.17 -14.39
C THR A 252 -5.84 -8.26 -15.87
N GLU A 253 -4.95 -8.84 -16.67
CA GLU A 253 -5.18 -9.09 -18.09
C GLU A 253 -6.56 -9.74 -18.35
N GLY A 254 -7.32 -9.17 -19.28
CA GLY A 254 -8.66 -9.63 -19.65
C GLY A 254 -9.80 -9.19 -18.71
N THR A 255 -9.51 -8.35 -17.71
CA THR A 255 -10.51 -7.80 -16.77
C THR A 255 -10.64 -6.28 -16.92
N GLU A 256 -11.75 -5.71 -16.45
CA GLU A 256 -11.96 -4.25 -16.44
C GLU A 256 -11.45 -3.64 -15.13
N SER A 257 -10.84 -2.46 -15.23
CA SER A 257 -10.55 -1.60 -14.08
C SER A 257 -11.82 -0.93 -13.54
N ASP A 258 -11.69 -0.26 -12.39
CA ASP A 258 -12.65 0.77 -12.01
C ASP A 258 -12.70 1.89 -13.06
N VAL A 259 -13.86 2.54 -13.17
CA VAL A 259 -14.08 3.67 -14.08
C VAL A 259 -13.41 4.92 -13.52
N LEU A 260 -12.62 5.59 -14.36
CA LEU A 260 -12.11 6.93 -14.09
C LEU A 260 -12.82 7.95 -14.97
N GLN A 261 -12.78 9.22 -14.57
CA GLN A 261 -13.49 10.30 -15.26
C GLN A 261 -12.54 11.47 -15.53
N VAL A 262 -12.68 12.07 -16.71
CA VAL A 262 -12.33 13.48 -16.94
C VAL A 262 -13.58 14.30 -17.18
N THR A 263 -13.55 15.56 -16.79
CA THR A 263 -14.63 16.52 -17.04
C THR A 263 -14.14 17.55 -18.05
N ILE A 264 -14.84 17.68 -19.16
CA ILE A 264 -14.66 18.77 -20.13
C ILE A 264 -15.57 19.90 -19.69
N SER A 265 -15.03 21.09 -19.46
CA SER A 265 -15.80 22.27 -19.09
C SER A 265 -15.64 23.38 -20.14
N ASN A 266 -16.70 24.17 -20.31
CA ASN A 266 -16.65 25.41 -21.07
C ASN A 266 -16.76 26.61 -20.11
N PRO A 267 -15.65 27.11 -19.55
CA PRO A 267 -15.69 28.28 -18.67
C PRO A 267 -15.87 29.59 -19.45
N GLY A 268 -15.99 29.53 -20.78
CA GLY A 268 -16.22 30.68 -21.63
C GLY A 268 -17.63 31.25 -21.55
N THR A 269 -17.83 32.42 -22.17
CA THR A 269 -19.16 33.03 -22.34
C THR A 269 -19.83 32.68 -23.68
N GLY A 270 -19.12 31.98 -24.58
CA GLY A 270 -19.64 31.50 -25.87
C GLY A 270 -19.79 29.98 -25.91
N PRO A 271 -20.59 29.41 -26.84
CA PRO A 271 -20.74 27.97 -26.98
C PRO A 271 -19.46 27.31 -27.53
N LEU A 272 -18.98 26.25 -26.86
CA LEU A 272 -17.85 25.43 -27.31
C LEU A 272 -18.40 24.32 -28.22
N THR A 273 -17.88 24.19 -29.45
CA THR A 273 -18.26 23.07 -30.33
C THR A 273 -17.28 21.92 -30.12
N LEU A 274 -17.80 20.70 -29.97
CA LEU A 274 -17.01 19.47 -29.86
C LEU A 274 -17.14 18.68 -31.16
N ASP A 275 -16.03 18.51 -31.87
CA ASP A 275 -15.99 17.84 -33.17
C ASP A 275 -15.77 16.31 -33.04
N GLY A 276 -15.30 15.86 -31.88
CA GLY A 276 -15.17 14.44 -31.56
C GLY A 276 -14.35 14.17 -30.31
N ILE A 277 -14.68 13.06 -29.65
CA ILE A 277 -13.92 12.51 -28.52
C ILE A 277 -13.53 11.08 -28.88
N THR A 278 -12.23 10.84 -29.10
CA THR A 278 -11.70 9.56 -29.59
C THR A 278 -10.58 9.03 -28.70
N LEU A 279 -10.27 7.73 -28.84
CA LEU A 279 -9.06 7.13 -28.29
C LEU A 279 -8.00 7.00 -29.37
N ASP A 280 -6.80 7.47 -29.05
CA ASP A 280 -5.62 7.38 -29.90
C ASP A 280 -4.43 6.78 -29.12
N GLY A 281 -3.36 6.42 -29.82
CA GLY A 281 -2.14 5.86 -29.24
C GLY A 281 -1.92 4.38 -29.53
N ALA A 282 -0.77 3.86 -29.10
CA ALA A 282 -0.32 2.52 -29.43
C ALA A 282 -1.19 1.42 -28.80
N ASP A 283 -1.64 1.64 -27.56
CA ASP A 283 -2.44 0.68 -26.79
C ASP A 283 -3.91 1.13 -26.66
N ALA A 284 -4.42 1.95 -27.59
CA ALA A 284 -5.79 2.49 -27.52
C ALA A 284 -6.88 1.40 -27.37
N GLY A 285 -6.64 0.20 -27.92
CA GLY A 285 -7.55 -0.94 -27.78
C GLY A 285 -7.62 -1.54 -26.38
N ASP A 286 -6.70 -1.19 -25.47
CA ASP A 286 -6.73 -1.57 -24.05
C ASP A 286 -7.50 -0.56 -23.20
N PHE A 287 -8.05 0.50 -23.80
CA PHE A 287 -8.87 1.51 -23.11
C PHE A 287 -10.25 1.59 -23.75
N VAL A 288 -11.25 1.96 -22.95
CA VAL A 288 -12.64 2.11 -23.40
C VAL A 288 -13.18 3.44 -22.91
N ILE A 289 -13.76 4.25 -23.79
CA ILE A 289 -14.57 5.40 -23.39
C ILE A 289 -16.01 4.91 -23.23
N ASP A 290 -16.51 4.95 -22.00
CA ASP A 290 -17.86 4.51 -21.65
C ASP A 290 -18.77 5.75 -21.67
N ALA A 291 -19.45 5.97 -22.81
CA ALA A 291 -20.42 7.06 -23.04
C ALA A 291 -19.87 8.51 -22.93
N PRO A 292 -19.27 9.08 -24.00
CA PRO A 292 -19.09 10.52 -24.07
C PRO A 292 -20.42 11.18 -24.48
N ASP A 293 -21.27 11.52 -23.52
CA ASP A 293 -22.54 12.25 -23.80
C ASP A 293 -22.34 13.77 -23.67
N CYS A 294 -21.32 14.30 -24.36
CA CYS A 294 -21.07 15.75 -24.40
C CYS A 294 -21.87 16.48 -25.47
N GLY A 295 -22.52 15.73 -26.37
CA GLY A 295 -23.10 16.28 -27.59
C GLY A 295 -22.06 17.00 -28.47
N ASP A 296 -22.55 17.67 -29.51
CA ASP A 296 -21.71 18.45 -30.44
C ASP A 296 -21.41 19.86 -29.91
N THR A 297 -22.05 20.30 -28.82
CA THR A 297 -21.90 21.66 -28.28
C THR A 297 -22.05 21.66 -26.76
N LEU A 298 -21.10 22.29 -26.09
CA LEU A 298 -21.11 22.54 -24.65
C LEU A 298 -21.38 24.04 -24.40
N ASP A 299 -22.52 24.34 -23.78
CA ASP A 299 -22.93 25.72 -23.48
C ASP A 299 -21.96 26.40 -22.50
N ALA A 300 -22.00 27.73 -22.47
CA ALA A 300 -21.22 28.54 -21.54
C ALA A 300 -21.51 28.14 -20.08
N GLY A 301 -20.45 27.84 -19.32
CA GLY A 301 -20.50 27.37 -17.94
C GLY A 301 -20.98 25.93 -17.76
N ALA A 302 -21.17 25.16 -18.83
CA ALA A 302 -21.56 23.77 -18.76
C ALA A 302 -20.35 22.83 -18.67
N ASP A 303 -20.58 21.68 -18.07
CA ASP A 303 -19.62 20.60 -17.89
C ASP A 303 -20.14 19.32 -18.56
N CYS A 304 -19.22 18.54 -19.12
CA CYS A 304 -19.47 17.20 -19.62
C CYS A 304 -18.51 16.17 -18.99
N PRO A 305 -19.03 15.14 -18.30
CA PRO A 305 -18.21 14.03 -17.85
C PRO A 305 -17.92 13.05 -19.01
N VAL A 306 -16.66 12.64 -19.12
CA VAL A 306 -16.19 11.56 -20.01
C VAL A 306 -15.59 10.46 -19.15
N PHE A 307 -16.20 9.29 -19.19
CA PHE A 307 -15.76 8.13 -18.43
C PHE A 307 -14.86 7.23 -19.27
N ALA A 308 -13.79 6.73 -18.65
CA ALA A 308 -12.86 5.81 -19.27
C ALA A 308 -12.58 4.60 -18.36
N LYS A 309 -12.35 3.45 -18.98
CA LYS A 309 -11.93 2.20 -18.35
C LYS A 309 -10.66 1.69 -18.99
N PHE A 310 -9.91 0.89 -18.24
CA PHE A 310 -8.76 0.14 -18.72
C PHE A 310 -9.07 -1.36 -18.73
N VAL A 311 -8.81 -2.01 -19.86
CA VAL A 311 -9.06 -3.44 -20.13
C VAL A 311 -7.83 -4.03 -20.81
N PRO A 312 -6.75 -4.31 -20.07
CA PRO A 312 -5.49 -4.77 -20.65
C PRO A 312 -5.66 -6.14 -21.32
N THR A 313 -5.23 -6.24 -22.59
CA THR A 313 -5.15 -7.51 -23.34
C THR A 313 -3.80 -8.23 -23.19
N GLY A 314 -2.91 -7.68 -22.36
CA GLY A 314 -1.57 -8.22 -22.10
C GLY A 314 -0.95 -7.59 -20.86
N THR A 315 0.08 -8.22 -20.33
CA THR A 315 0.85 -7.69 -19.19
C THR A 315 1.80 -6.55 -19.56
N GLY A 316 2.11 -5.70 -18.60
CA GLY A 316 3.03 -4.57 -18.73
C GLY A 316 2.33 -3.21 -18.88
N PRO A 317 3.13 -2.13 -18.98
CA PRO A 317 2.61 -0.77 -19.06
C PRO A 317 1.92 -0.52 -20.40
N LYS A 318 0.77 0.15 -20.35
CA LYS A 318 -0.10 0.50 -21.47
C LYS A 318 -0.34 2.00 -21.51
N THR A 319 -0.29 2.58 -22.72
CA THR A 319 -0.46 4.02 -22.90
C THR A 319 -1.38 4.35 -24.08
N ALA A 320 -2.27 5.31 -23.85
CA ALA A 320 -3.16 5.87 -24.86
C ALA A 320 -3.43 7.35 -24.56
N THR A 321 -4.22 8.00 -25.40
CA THR A 321 -4.70 9.36 -25.20
C THR A 321 -6.17 9.45 -25.56
N ILE A 322 -6.97 10.14 -24.75
CA ILE A 322 -8.26 10.66 -25.22
C ILE A 322 -7.95 11.92 -26.03
N ALA A 323 -8.34 11.97 -27.29
CA ALA A 323 -8.26 13.15 -28.14
C ALA A 323 -9.62 13.83 -28.20
N ILE A 324 -9.65 15.13 -27.92
CA ILE A 324 -10.84 15.97 -27.88
C ILE A 324 -10.65 17.07 -28.92
N ALA A 325 -11.33 16.96 -30.05
CA ALA A 325 -11.33 17.97 -31.08
C ALA A 325 -12.43 19.02 -30.79
N SER A 326 -12.09 20.30 -30.86
CA SER A 326 -13.03 21.38 -30.54
C SER A 326 -12.80 22.66 -31.35
N SER A 327 -13.77 23.57 -31.31
CA SER A 327 -13.66 24.90 -31.94
C SER A 327 -12.51 25.76 -31.40
N GLU A 328 -11.99 25.45 -30.20
CA GLU A 328 -10.87 26.15 -29.57
C GLU A 328 -9.52 25.42 -29.75
N GLY A 329 -9.51 24.33 -30.51
CA GLY A 329 -8.35 23.48 -30.77
C GLY A 329 -8.45 22.10 -30.13
N ASP A 330 -7.48 21.25 -30.47
CA ASP A 330 -7.44 19.86 -30.02
C ASP A 330 -6.73 19.75 -28.67
N ILE A 331 -7.35 19.06 -27.72
CA ILE A 331 -6.77 18.70 -26.42
C ILE A 331 -6.59 17.19 -26.35
N THR A 332 -5.49 16.75 -25.75
CA THR A 332 -5.24 15.33 -25.47
C THR A 332 -5.10 15.08 -23.98
N VAL A 333 -5.78 14.06 -23.46
CA VAL A 333 -5.66 13.57 -22.08
C VAL A 333 -4.89 12.24 -22.11
N PRO A 334 -3.66 12.18 -21.59
CA PRO A 334 -2.91 10.93 -21.50
C PRO A 334 -3.59 9.92 -20.57
N LEU A 335 -3.61 8.66 -21.01
CA LEU A 335 -4.06 7.50 -20.25
C LEU A 335 -2.87 6.58 -20.01
N THR A 336 -2.68 6.15 -18.76
CA THR A 336 -1.70 5.14 -18.39
C THR A 336 -2.35 4.05 -17.57
N GLY A 337 -1.94 2.81 -17.78
CA GLY A 337 -2.37 1.66 -16.99
C GLY A 337 -1.29 0.57 -17.03
N ASN A 338 -1.39 -0.41 -16.16
CA ASN A 338 -0.46 -1.55 -16.16
C ASN A 338 -1.26 -2.86 -16.09
N GLY A 339 -1.09 -3.69 -17.11
CA GLY A 339 -1.66 -5.03 -17.14
C GLY A 339 -0.84 -5.97 -16.26
N VAL A 340 -1.48 -6.67 -15.34
CA VAL A 340 -0.82 -7.69 -14.51
C VAL A 340 -1.29 -9.08 -14.89
N ALA A 341 -0.42 -10.08 -14.71
CA ALA A 341 -0.75 -11.46 -15.01
C ALA A 341 -1.89 -11.94 -14.11
N THR A 342 -2.70 -12.87 -14.62
CA THR A 342 -3.70 -13.57 -13.78
C THR A 342 -3.00 -14.25 -12.60
N PRO A 343 -3.42 -13.98 -11.34
CA PRO A 343 -2.86 -14.67 -10.20
C PRO A 343 -3.08 -16.19 -10.32
N VAL A 344 -2.02 -16.97 -10.13
CA VAL A 344 -2.08 -18.44 -10.15
C VAL A 344 -1.70 -19.01 -8.80
N GLY A 345 -2.26 -20.18 -8.46
CA GLY A 345 -1.90 -20.92 -7.25
C GLY A 345 -0.49 -21.51 -7.30
N SER A 346 0.11 -21.77 -6.14
CA SER A 346 1.43 -22.39 -6.00
C SER A 346 1.39 -23.51 -4.98
N LEU A 347 1.63 -24.73 -5.43
CA LEU A 347 1.54 -25.93 -4.61
C LEU A 347 2.75 -26.07 -3.68
N ALA A 348 2.48 -26.23 -2.39
CA ALA A 348 3.45 -26.70 -1.40
C ALA A 348 2.88 -27.90 -0.64
N ILE A 349 3.72 -28.91 -0.39
CA ILE A 349 3.33 -30.13 0.32
C ILE A 349 4.32 -30.39 1.44
N ASP A 350 3.82 -30.59 2.66
CA ASP A 350 4.63 -30.82 3.85
C ASP A 350 4.07 -31.98 4.70
N PRO A 351 4.93 -32.88 5.19
CA PRO A 351 6.36 -33.02 4.92
C PRO A 351 6.65 -33.69 3.58
N ALA A 352 7.88 -33.49 3.09
CA ALA A 352 8.37 -34.13 1.86
C ALA A 352 8.61 -35.64 2.01
N THR A 353 8.73 -36.16 3.24
CA THR A 353 8.89 -37.59 3.52
C THR A 353 8.11 -38.01 4.76
N TYR A 354 7.63 -39.26 4.77
CA TYR A 354 7.02 -39.89 5.94
C TYR A 354 7.48 -41.34 6.13
N THR A 355 7.69 -41.72 7.39
CA THR A 355 7.94 -43.11 7.79
C THR A 355 6.82 -43.62 8.69
N PHE A 356 6.21 -44.72 8.27
CA PHE A 356 5.17 -45.43 9.00
C PHE A 356 5.75 -46.38 10.05
N PRO A 357 5.02 -46.66 11.13
CA PRO A 357 5.40 -47.72 12.07
C PRO A 357 5.40 -49.09 11.37
N ARG A 358 6.09 -50.05 11.99
CA ARG A 358 6.01 -51.46 11.57
C ARG A 358 4.56 -51.93 11.63
N THR A 359 4.10 -52.52 10.54
CA THR A 359 2.72 -52.96 10.39
C THR A 359 2.73 -54.39 9.86
N ALA A 360 2.08 -55.33 10.55
CA ALA A 360 2.06 -56.71 10.09
C ALA A 360 1.36 -56.85 8.72
N PRO A 361 1.81 -57.76 7.84
CA PRO A 361 1.14 -58.00 6.57
C PRO A 361 -0.35 -58.30 6.74
N GLY A 362 -1.22 -57.63 5.97
CA GLY A 362 -2.67 -57.73 6.06
C GLY A 362 -3.34 -56.82 7.11
N SER A 363 -2.56 -56.02 7.83
CA SER A 363 -3.05 -54.98 8.75
C SER A 363 -2.83 -53.58 8.16
N THR A 364 -3.48 -52.56 8.73
CA THR A 364 -3.35 -51.15 8.33
C THR A 364 -2.87 -50.31 9.51
N SER A 365 -1.92 -49.41 9.27
CA SER A 365 -1.43 -48.47 10.27
C SER A 365 -2.42 -47.33 10.54
N ASP A 366 -2.24 -46.64 11.67
CA ASP A 366 -2.81 -45.30 11.85
C ASP A 366 -2.36 -44.36 10.71
N PRO A 367 -3.21 -43.41 10.28
CA PRO A 367 -2.87 -42.50 9.20
C PRO A 367 -1.79 -41.49 9.59
N ARG A 368 -1.04 -41.04 8.58
CA ARG A 368 -0.17 -39.86 8.63
C ARG A 368 -0.80 -38.73 7.84
N ILE A 369 -0.66 -37.52 8.35
CA ILE A 369 -1.29 -36.32 7.79
C ILE A 369 -0.27 -35.56 6.95
N VAL A 370 -0.51 -35.43 5.65
CA VAL A 370 0.23 -34.54 4.76
C VAL A 370 -0.57 -33.25 4.60
N THR A 371 0.07 -32.10 4.76
CA THR A 371 -0.54 -30.80 4.53
C THR A 371 -0.26 -30.35 3.10
N VAL A 372 -1.32 -29.97 2.38
CA VAL A 372 -1.27 -29.40 1.03
C VAL A 372 -1.66 -27.95 1.14
N THR A 373 -0.75 -27.05 0.78
CA THR A 373 -0.93 -25.60 0.90
C THR A 373 -0.85 -24.94 -0.46
N ASN A 374 -1.73 -23.98 -0.72
CA ASN A 374 -1.59 -23.03 -1.80
C ASN A 374 -0.85 -21.78 -1.28
N ASN A 375 0.43 -21.63 -1.61
CA ASN A 375 1.25 -20.46 -1.28
C ASN A 375 1.20 -19.38 -2.38
N GLY A 376 0.35 -19.56 -3.39
CA GLY A 376 0.21 -18.64 -4.52
C GLY A 376 -0.88 -17.60 -4.28
N PRO A 377 -0.83 -16.46 -4.98
CA PRO A 377 -1.83 -15.40 -4.86
C PRO A 377 -3.14 -15.72 -5.58
N GLY A 378 -3.18 -16.77 -6.42
CA GLY A 378 -4.38 -17.21 -7.14
C GLY A 378 -4.95 -18.53 -6.64
N PRO A 379 -6.11 -18.97 -7.15
CA PRO A 379 -6.67 -20.29 -6.84
C PRO A 379 -5.77 -21.43 -7.35
N LEU A 380 -5.76 -22.55 -6.62
CA LEU A 380 -5.06 -23.77 -6.98
C LEU A 380 -6.05 -24.93 -7.03
N SER A 381 -6.31 -25.49 -8.20
CA SER A 381 -7.25 -26.60 -8.36
C SER A 381 -6.54 -27.94 -8.22
N LEU A 382 -6.98 -28.80 -7.30
CA LEU A 382 -6.43 -30.14 -7.12
C LEU A 382 -7.03 -31.09 -8.17
N THR A 383 -6.20 -31.56 -9.10
CA THR A 383 -6.66 -32.37 -10.25
C THR A 383 -6.54 -33.87 -10.00
N ASP A 384 -5.64 -34.30 -9.12
CA ASP A 384 -5.52 -35.70 -8.72
C ASP A 384 -4.79 -35.86 -7.37
N ILE A 385 -5.13 -36.89 -6.60
CA ILE A 385 -4.47 -37.25 -5.33
C ILE A 385 -4.33 -38.77 -5.28
N THR A 386 -3.10 -39.28 -5.45
CA THR A 386 -2.84 -40.71 -5.66
C THR A 386 -1.63 -41.21 -4.89
N THR A 387 -1.62 -42.51 -4.58
CA THR A 387 -0.48 -43.21 -3.97
C THR A 387 0.00 -44.37 -4.84
N ASP A 388 1.30 -44.67 -4.77
CA ASP A 388 1.93 -45.81 -5.45
C ASP A 388 3.14 -46.31 -4.63
N PRO A 389 3.29 -47.62 -4.32
CA PRO A 389 2.39 -48.73 -4.64
C PRO A 389 1.17 -48.83 -3.72
N THR A 390 0.30 -49.80 -3.99
CA THR A 390 -0.98 -50.04 -3.27
C THR A 390 -0.82 -50.34 -1.78
N ASP A 391 0.40 -50.59 -1.29
CA ASP A 391 0.67 -50.71 0.15
C ASP A 391 0.51 -49.36 0.88
N PHE A 392 0.47 -48.23 0.16
CA PHE A 392 0.12 -46.91 0.71
C PHE A 392 -1.26 -46.51 0.18
N VAL A 393 -2.15 -46.09 1.09
CA VAL A 393 -3.55 -45.83 0.76
C VAL A 393 -3.95 -44.47 1.29
N VAL A 394 -4.53 -43.62 0.43
CA VAL A 394 -5.22 -42.40 0.87
C VAL A 394 -6.46 -42.83 1.67
N SER A 395 -6.43 -42.58 2.97
CA SER A 395 -7.42 -43.07 3.94
C SER A 395 -8.44 -41.99 4.35
N GLY A 396 -8.18 -40.72 4.01
CA GLY A 396 -9.03 -39.59 4.38
C GLY A 396 -8.33 -38.25 4.21
N GLY A 397 -8.70 -37.28 5.05
CA GLY A 397 -8.24 -35.90 4.98
C GLY A 397 -9.34 -34.93 4.53
N SER A 398 -9.00 -33.64 4.47
CA SER A 398 -9.90 -32.59 4.00
C SER A 398 -9.72 -32.25 2.52
N CYS A 399 -8.64 -32.68 1.87
CA CYS A 399 -8.46 -32.51 0.43
C CYS A 399 -9.24 -33.58 -0.35
N ALA A 400 -9.91 -33.18 -1.43
CA ALA A 400 -10.49 -34.04 -2.43
C ALA A 400 -10.08 -33.63 -3.85
N THR A 401 -10.03 -34.61 -4.76
CA THR A 401 -9.88 -34.33 -6.19
C THR A 401 -11.03 -33.46 -6.67
N GLY A 402 -10.70 -32.34 -7.33
CA GLY A 402 -11.64 -31.32 -7.78
C GLY A 402 -11.77 -30.12 -6.83
N ASP A 403 -11.14 -30.16 -5.66
CA ASP A 403 -11.13 -29.00 -4.74
C ASP A 403 -10.33 -27.84 -5.33
N VAL A 404 -10.77 -26.62 -4.98
CA VAL A 404 -10.04 -25.38 -5.31
C VAL A 404 -9.60 -24.73 -4.01
N LEU A 405 -8.29 -24.71 -3.78
CA LEU A 405 -7.69 -24.01 -2.65
C LEU A 405 -7.56 -22.53 -3.00
N ALA A 406 -8.21 -21.67 -2.22
CA ALA A 406 -7.99 -20.23 -2.28
C ALA A 406 -6.53 -19.89 -1.92
N ALA A 407 -6.11 -18.66 -2.23
CA ALA A 407 -4.78 -18.15 -1.84
C ALA A 407 -4.55 -18.35 -0.32
N ASP A 408 -3.32 -18.70 0.04
CA ASP A 408 -2.84 -18.93 1.41
C ASP A 408 -3.65 -19.96 2.23
N SER A 409 -4.47 -20.78 1.56
CA SER A 409 -5.28 -21.82 2.19
C SER A 409 -4.61 -23.18 2.10
N ASN A 410 -4.98 -24.08 3.01
CA ASN A 410 -4.50 -25.45 3.02
C ASN A 410 -5.62 -26.46 3.27
N CYS A 411 -5.33 -27.71 2.90
CA CYS A 411 -6.11 -28.89 3.26
C CYS A 411 -5.14 -30.02 3.66
N THR A 412 -5.66 -31.13 4.14
CA THR A 412 -4.86 -32.29 4.54
C THR A 412 -5.22 -33.54 3.75
N VAL A 413 -4.23 -34.39 3.49
CA VAL A 413 -4.38 -35.75 2.98
C VAL A 413 -3.93 -36.71 4.06
N GLU A 414 -4.79 -37.66 4.43
CA GLU A 414 -4.43 -38.74 5.34
C GLU A 414 -4.02 -39.98 4.55
N VAL A 415 -2.83 -40.51 4.84
CA VAL A 415 -2.28 -41.70 4.19
C VAL A 415 -1.98 -42.77 5.23
N SER A 416 -2.40 -44.01 4.99
CA SER A 416 -2.09 -45.17 5.82
C SER A 416 -1.19 -46.17 5.08
N PHE A 417 -0.44 -46.97 5.84
CA PHE A 417 0.37 -48.07 5.31
C PHE A 417 -0.31 -49.42 5.59
N ALA A 418 -0.55 -50.20 4.54
CA ALA A 418 -1.24 -51.48 4.56
C ALA A 418 -0.42 -52.54 3.78
N PRO A 419 0.70 -53.03 4.34
CA PRO A 419 1.59 -53.95 3.65
C PRO A 419 0.92 -55.29 3.38
N THR A 420 1.20 -55.87 2.23
CA THR A 420 0.78 -57.24 1.87
C THR A 420 1.86 -58.30 2.09
N ILE A 421 3.12 -57.88 2.23
CA ILE A 421 4.29 -58.75 2.42
C ILE A 421 5.19 -58.24 3.55
N GLU A 422 6.04 -59.12 4.07
CA GLU A 422 7.08 -58.75 5.04
C GLU A 422 8.25 -58.04 4.32
N GLY A 423 8.80 -56.98 4.92
CA GLY A 423 9.95 -56.24 4.39
C GLY A 423 9.75 -54.73 4.29
N ALA A 424 10.81 -54.04 3.85
CA ALA A 424 10.78 -52.59 3.67
C ALA A 424 10.10 -52.22 2.35
N GLN A 425 9.11 -51.32 2.41
CA GLN A 425 8.38 -50.80 1.26
C GLN A 425 8.63 -49.29 1.12
N THR A 426 8.79 -48.84 -0.12
CA THR A 426 8.91 -47.43 -0.48
C THR A 426 7.85 -47.06 -1.49
N GLY A 427 7.24 -45.90 -1.33
CA GLY A 427 6.21 -45.39 -2.23
C GLY A 427 6.16 -43.88 -2.26
N SER A 428 5.11 -43.36 -2.87
CA SER A 428 4.84 -41.93 -2.95
C SER A 428 3.36 -41.62 -2.79
N LEU A 429 3.07 -40.45 -2.21
CA LEU A 429 1.82 -39.73 -2.40
C LEU A 429 2.11 -38.64 -3.44
N THR A 430 1.30 -38.55 -4.49
CA THR A 430 1.36 -37.48 -5.50
C THR A 430 0.09 -36.66 -5.45
N VAL A 431 0.23 -35.33 -5.43
CA VAL A 431 -0.86 -34.37 -5.58
C VAL A 431 -0.61 -33.60 -6.86
N ALA A 432 -1.51 -33.74 -7.83
CA ALA A 432 -1.50 -32.99 -9.08
C ALA A 432 -2.46 -31.81 -9.01
N THR A 433 -2.11 -30.72 -9.66
CA THR A 433 -2.92 -29.50 -9.73
C THR A 433 -3.03 -28.98 -11.17
N ASP A 434 -3.79 -27.92 -11.36
CA ASP A 434 -3.83 -27.14 -12.61
C ASP A 434 -2.54 -26.34 -12.88
N ASN A 435 -1.65 -26.21 -11.89
CA ASN A 435 -0.40 -25.48 -12.00
C ASN A 435 0.83 -26.28 -11.50
N GLY A 436 0.83 -27.61 -11.70
CA GLY A 436 1.98 -28.47 -11.40
C GLY A 436 1.61 -29.72 -10.59
N SER A 437 2.61 -30.32 -9.93
CA SER A 437 2.43 -31.49 -9.07
C SER A 437 3.51 -31.55 -8.00
N GLY A 438 3.19 -32.11 -6.85
CA GLY A 438 4.14 -32.36 -5.75
C GLY A 438 4.01 -33.78 -5.22
N SER A 439 5.06 -34.28 -4.57
CA SER A 439 5.07 -35.63 -4.02
C SER A 439 5.67 -35.72 -2.62
N VAL A 440 5.15 -36.63 -1.81
CA VAL A 440 5.75 -37.07 -0.54
C VAL A 440 6.31 -38.47 -0.70
N THR A 441 7.56 -38.70 -0.30
CA THR A 441 8.13 -40.05 -0.27
C THR A 441 7.67 -40.79 0.98
N LEU A 442 7.16 -42.00 0.81
CA LEU A 442 6.59 -42.81 1.89
C LEU A 442 7.46 -44.04 2.15
N PHE A 443 7.74 -44.31 3.42
CA PHE A 443 8.51 -45.46 3.89
C PHE A 443 7.69 -46.28 4.88
N GLY A 444 7.66 -47.59 4.71
CA GLY A 444 7.01 -48.50 5.64
C GLY A 444 7.78 -49.81 5.79
N PHE A 445 7.50 -50.57 6.86
CA PHE A 445 8.03 -51.92 7.03
C PHE A 445 6.92 -52.89 7.39
N GLY A 446 6.67 -53.85 6.49
CA GLY A 446 5.77 -54.97 6.71
C GLY A 446 6.39 -55.95 7.72
N GLY A 447 5.78 -56.11 8.89
CA GLY A 447 6.25 -57.02 9.93
C GLY A 447 5.68 -56.67 11.31
N ALA A 448 5.68 -57.64 12.21
CA ALA A 448 5.38 -57.40 13.61
C ALA A 448 6.50 -56.59 14.29
N ASP A 449 6.19 -55.92 15.39
CA ASP A 449 7.22 -55.35 16.25
C ASP A 449 8.15 -56.46 16.77
N PRO A 450 9.46 -56.20 16.86
CA PRO A 450 10.39 -57.14 17.48
C PRO A 450 9.99 -57.37 18.94
N VAL A 451 9.74 -58.63 19.33
CA VAL A 451 9.38 -59.00 20.72
C VAL A 451 10.47 -59.88 21.31
N GLY A 452 10.88 -59.61 22.54
CA GLY A 452 11.74 -60.50 23.33
C GLY A 452 10.92 -61.59 23.99
N ILE A 453 11.36 -62.85 23.90
CA ILE A 453 10.65 -64.00 24.47
C ILE A 453 11.61 -64.73 25.39
N LEU A 454 11.43 -64.59 26.71
CA LEU A 454 12.28 -65.27 27.68
C LEU A 454 11.70 -66.62 28.10
N ILE A 455 12.51 -67.67 28.00
CA ILE A 455 12.14 -69.03 28.43
C ILE A 455 13.16 -69.51 29.46
N ALA A 456 12.68 -70.00 30.61
CA ALA A 456 13.50 -70.63 31.65
C ALA A 456 13.51 -72.16 31.50
N ASP A 457 14.69 -72.78 31.58
CA ASP A 457 14.86 -74.23 31.60
C ASP A 457 15.75 -74.67 32.79
N PRO A 458 15.24 -75.52 33.72
CA PRO A 458 13.87 -76.02 33.77
C PRO A 458 12.87 -74.91 34.10
N SER A 459 11.59 -75.08 33.74
CA SER A 459 10.54 -74.08 34.06
C SER A 459 10.15 -74.05 35.55
N GLY A 460 10.68 -74.99 36.34
CA GLY A 460 10.57 -75.07 37.80
C GLY A 460 11.41 -76.22 38.34
N ALA A 461 11.84 -76.11 39.61
CA ALA A 461 12.58 -77.17 40.28
C ALA A 461 12.27 -77.17 41.79
N LEU A 462 12.40 -78.34 42.41
CA LEU A 462 12.24 -78.53 43.86
C LEU A 462 13.62 -78.66 44.49
N PHE A 463 13.81 -78.01 45.63
CA PHE A 463 14.96 -78.26 46.49
C PHE A 463 14.73 -79.54 47.28
N ASP A 464 15.82 -80.23 47.62
CA ASP A 464 15.74 -81.40 48.48
C ASP A 464 15.53 -80.97 49.94
N ASP A 465 14.97 -81.87 50.75
CA ASP A 465 14.80 -81.65 52.19
C ASP A 465 16.16 -81.36 52.85
N THR A 466 16.27 -80.21 53.53
CA THR A 466 17.52 -79.73 54.12
C THR A 466 17.37 -79.57 55.64
N ILE A 467 18.40 -79.99 56.39
CA ILE A 467 18.44 -79.89 57.86
C ILE A 467 18.45 -78.41 58.29
N VAL A 468 17.71 -78.08 59.35
CA VAL A 468 17.60 -76.72 59.88
C VAL A 468 18.98 -76.12 60.19
N GLY A 469 19.28 -74.98 59.57
CA GLY A 469 20.54 -74.24 59.74
C GLY A 469 21.65 -74.59 58.74
N ALA A 470 21.44 -75.59 57.87
CA ALA A 470 22.34 -75.89 56.75
C ALA A 470 21.88 -75.21 55.45
N THR A 471 22.82 -74.89 54.55
CA THR A 471 22.51 -74.42 53.19
C THR A 471 22.17 -75.62 52.31
N GLY A 472 21.03 -75.56 51.61
CA GLY A 472 20.58 -76.59 50.67
C GLY A 472 21.42 -76.64 49.38
N ASN A 473 21.03 -77.55 48.48
CA ASN A 473 21.64 -77.64 47.15
C ASN A 473 21.37 -76.38 46.31
N SER A 474 22.29 -76.03 45.42
CA SER A 474 22.04 -74.99 44.41
C SER A 474 21.34 -75.59 43.19
N LEU A 475 20.30 -74.92 42.73
CA LEU A 475 19.62 -75.22 41.46
C LEU A 475 19.97 -74.14 40.44
N THR A 476 20.19 -74.55 39.19
CA THR A 476 20.55 -73.64 38.08
C THR A 476 19.39 -73.57 37.09
N PHE A 477 19.02 -72.36 36.71
CA PHE A 477 18.06 -72.07 35.65
C PHE A 477 18.78 -71.40 34.48
N THR A 478 18.54 -71.87 33.26
CA THR A 478 19.02 -71.23 32.03
C THR A 478 17.90 -70.42 31.43
N PHE A 479 18.11 -69.12 31.26
CA PHE A 479 17.16 -68.25 30.58
C PHE A 479 17.61 -68.00 29.14
N THR A 480 16.77 -68.39 28.17
CA THR A 480 17.03 -68.18 26.74
C THR A 480 16.06 -67.14 26.18
N ASN A 481 16.57 -66.11 25.51
CA ASN A 481 15.74 -65.22 24.72
C ASN A 481 15.50 -65.82 23.32
N ASN A 482 14.32 -66.37 23.10
CA ASN A 482 13.86 -66.91 21.82
C ASN A 482 13.05 -65.88 20.98
N GLY A 483 13.05 -64.62 21.40
CA GLY A 483 12.42 -63.53 20.67
C GLY A 483 13.33 -62.86 19.64
N SER A 484 12.77 -61.96 18.83
CA SER A 484 13.48 -61.16 17.83
C SER A 484 13.97 -59.81 18.37
N ALA A 485 13.66 -59.47 19.62
CA ALA A 485 14.21 -58.31 20.34
C ALA A 485 14.95 -58.72 21.62
N PRO A 486 15.87 -57.89 22.15
CA PRO A 486 16.46 -58.09 23.47
C PRO A 486 15.40 -58.20 24.57
N VAL A 487 15.64 -59.07 25.56
CA VAL A 487 14.91 -59.09 26.83
C VAL A 487 15.77 -58.40 27.88
N THR A 488 15.19 -57.45 28.63
CA THR A 488 15.81 -56.89 29.84
C THR A 488 15.38 -57.73 31.04
N LEU A 489 16.35 -58.27 31.79
CA LEU A 489 16.15 -59.15 32.96
C LEU A 489 16.26 -58.41 34.28
#